data_AF-A0A074Z5J9-F1
#
_entry.id   AF-A0A074Z5J9-F1
#
_cell.length_a   1.000
_cell.length_b   1.000
_cell.length_c   1.000
_cell.angle_alpha   90.00
_cell.angle_beta   90.00
_cell.angle_gamma   90.00
#
_symmetry.space_group_name_H-M   'P 1'
#
loop_
_entity.id
_entity.type
_entity.pdbx_description
1 polymer ?
#
loop_
_entity_poly.entity_id
_entity_poly.type
_entity_poly.pdbx_seq_one_letter_code
_entity_poly.pdbx_strand_id
1 'polypeptide(L)'
;MAFGKTDSSGLPQGTWLGGHYLGKGGDGTLHYWTKVGENRKIIDRMVIKDLYSRESTMEPSEYRAIYDDLVAKGMDFGAVAPGSSGPSLPEQRFFREAYLQALFTDPSGASTYTVPLRGYKRGHSDTGRGTHWRVYMDLLHAGDLENFMRKHNDADGESIPFPEPFIWWTLYCLAKALVDLDQRVQTKLGPRSAEGEVVVMIDMKLPNMLLDAKRGSEYPLYPKPLVSDFGSAHILHKADPRSKKGGIKLHATDGYWAPEMDVIEGVDRAINEPLHSWTNVWQAGRVIEFMMVKASTANEGTYGDSNIKKYPPEFDEFPNFRYSNELIEIVWRCQLFDPKAQPTPAELLLYIEQHAPALNKGMDTWGSANWIAAQKLIKGAPTFVEVIGRDERIRKRIRSGKLSFLKNFEDQALAKEYANLEMDPPDDCLLAYQGGADPARLGMEGKEPVAGDDADW
;
A
#
# COMPACT_ATOMS: atom_id res chain seq x y z
N MET A 1 2.57 -32.58 6.44
CA MET A 1 1.78 -33.05 5.27
C MET A 1 0.78 -31.95 4.96
N ALA A 2 0.68 -31.30 3.81
CA ALA A 2 1.17 -31.58 2.46
C ALA A 2 1.71 -30.29 1.83
N PHE A 3 2.97 -30.32 1.38
CA PHE A 3 3.57 -29.30 0.54
C PHE A 3 3.29 -29.65 -0.92
N GLY A 4 2.96 -28.65 -1.74
CA GLY A 4 2.66 -28.82 -3.16
C GLY A 4 1.26 -29.38 -3.43
N LYS A 5 0.25 -28.50 -3.49
CA LYS A 5 -0.96 -28.80 -4.26
C LYS A 5 -1.23 -27.64 -5.18
N THR A 6 -1.07 -27.89 -6.48
CA THR A 6 -1.72 -27.14 -7.55
C THR A 6 -3.11 -26.70 -7.07
N ASP A 7 -3.37 -25.40 -7.00
CA ASP A 7 -4.71 -24.91 -6.71
C ASP A 7 -5.58 -25.10 -7.95
N SER A 8 -6.08 -26.32 -8.12
CA SER A 8 -7.02 -26.69 -9.17
C SER A 8 -8.40 -26.06 -8.98
N SER A 9 -8.58 -25.22 -7.96
CA SER A 9 -9.90 -24.78 -7.49
C SER A 9 -10.32 -23.39 -7.95
N GLY A 10 -9.49 -22.62 -8.67
CA GLY A 10 -9.94 -21.30 -9.13
C GLY A 10 -8.90 -20.34 -9.68
N LEU A 11 -7.64 -20.78 -9.88
CA LEU A 11 -6.66 -19.94 -10.53
C LEU A 11 -6.91 -19.91 -12.06
N PRO A 12 -6.71 -18.76 -12.74
CA PRO A 12 -6.86 -18.68 -14.20
C PRO A 12 -5.96 -19.73 -14.87
N GLN A 13 -6.49 -20.40 -15.91
CA GLN A 13 -5.93 -21.58 -16.59
C GLN A 13 -4.39 -21.60 -16.62
N GLY A 14 -3.77 -22.71 -16.20
CA GLY A 14 -2.32 -22.94 -16.24
C GLY A 14 -1.78 -23.62 -14.98
N THR A 15 -0.48 -23.90 -14.97
CA THR A 15 0.21 -24.54 -13.84
C THR A 15 0.68 -23.48 -12.85
N TRP A 16 0.05 -23.44 -11.68
CA TRP A 16 0.47 -22.61 -10.56
C TRP A 16 1.26 -23.46 -9.56
N LEU A 17 2.46 -23.00 -9.25
CA LEU A 17 3.38 -23.59 -8.28
C LEU A 17 3.49 -22.63 -7.09
N GLY A 18 3.40 -23.14 -5.86
CA GLY A 18 3.55 -22.32 -4.67
C GLY A 18 2.77 -22.82 -3.46
N GLY A 19 2.29 -21.86 -2.66
CA GLY A 19 1.80 -22.06 -1.30
C GLY A 19 2.84 -21.69 -0.24
N HIS A 20 3.81 -20.83 -0.58
CA HIS A 20 4.82 -20.37 0.37
C HIS A 20 4.19 -19.38 1.33
N TYR A 21 4.25 -19.69 2.62
CA TYR A 21 3.77 -18.79 3.66
C TYR A 21 4.52 -17.46 3.58
N LEU A 22 3.78 -16.36 3.45
CA LEU A 22 4.32 -15.00 3.53
C LEU A 22 4.10 -14.39 4.91
N GLY A 23 3.00 -14.76 5.56
CA GLY A 23 2.63 -14.16 6.83
C GLY A 23 1.21 -14.51 7.23
N LYS A 24 0.84 -14.04 8.42
CA LYS A 24 -0.49 -14.19 9.00
C LYS A 24 -0.94 -12.83 9.50
N GLY A 25 -2.09 -12.36 9.01
CA GLY A 25 -2.78 -11.18 9.53
C GLY A 25 -3.72 -11.55 10.69
N GLY A 26 -4.48 -10.57 11.17
CA GLY A 26 -5.47 -10.79 12.23
C GLY A 26 -6.49 -11.89 11.90
N ASP A 27 -6.94 -11.95 10.64
CA ASP A 27 -8.05 -12.80 10.23
C ASP A 27 -7.66 -13.96 9.29
N GLY A 28 -6.42 -14.03 8.80
CA GLY A 28 -6.07 -14.99 7.75
C GLY A 28 -4.57 -15.21 7.52
N THR A 29 -4.28 -16.15 6.63
CA THR A 29 -2.91 -16.52 6.21
C THR A 29 -2.67 -16.10 4.76
N LEU A 30 -1.49 -15.56 4.49
CA LEU A 30 -1.05 -15.11 3.19
C LEU A 30 -0.06 -16.09 2.59
N HIS A 31 -0.27 -16.45 1.31
CA HIS A 31 0.60 -17.35 0.58
C HIS A 31 1.00 -16.77 -0.77
N TYR A 32 2.25 -17.00 -1.16
CA TYR A 32 2.81 -16.65 -2.46
C TYR A 32 2.70 -17.79 -3.47
N TRP A 33 2.34 -17.42 -4.70
CA TRP A 33 2.14 -18.32 -5.83
C TRP A 33 2.78 -17.79 -7.11
N THR A 34 3.33 -18.71 -7.91
CA THR A 34 3.94 -18.44 -9.22
C THR A 34 3.23 -19.22 -10.31
N LYS A 35 2.96 -18.57 -11.44
CA LYS A 35 2.48 -19.26 -12.65
C LYS A 35 3.63 -19.57 -13.56
N VAL A 36 3.68 -20.80 -14.04
CA VAL A 36 4.72 -21.27 -14.95
C VAL A 36 4.11 -21.64 -16.30
N GLY A 37 4.69 -21.09 -17.38
CA GLY A 37 4.31 -21.39 -18.75
C GLY A 37 4.87 -22.73 -19.25
N GLU A 38 4.49 -23.13 -20.46
CA GLU A 38 4.89 -24.43 -21.07
C GLU A 38 6.41 -24.61 -21.16
N ASN A 39 7.14 -23.52 -21.39
CA ASN A 39 8.61 -23.47 -21.45
C ASN A 39 9.27 -23.44 -20.06
N ARG A 40 8.54 -23.78 -19.01
CA ARG A 40 8.94 -23.66 -17.61
C ARG A 40 9.33 -22.25 -17.17
N LYS A 41 8.98 -21.19 -17.91
CA LYS A 41 9.27 -19.82 -17.44
C LYS A 41 8.18 -19.29 -16.53
N ILE A 42 8.55 -18.49 -15.54
CA ILE A 42 7.58 -17.77 -14.71
C ILE A 42 6.91 -16.69 -15.55
N ILE A 43 5.59 -16.72 -15.62
CA ILE A 43 4.78 -15.79 -16.43
C ILE A 43 3.82 -14.94 -15.58
N ASP A 44 3.59 -15.29 -14.31
CA ASP A 44 2.75 -14.52 -13.40
C ASP A 44 3.07 -14.84 -11.93
N ARG A 45 2.66 -13.96 -11.02
CA ARG A 45 2.77 -14.09 -9.55
C ARG A 45 1.52 -13.56 -8.89
N MET A 46 1.15 -14.12 -7.75
CA MET A 46 0.09 -13.57 -6.93
C MET A 46 0.27 -13.90 -5.46
N VAL A 47 -0.46 -13.14 -4.64
CA VAL A 47 -0.67 -13.42 -3.22
C VAL A 47 -2.11 -13.90 -3.03
N ILE A 48 -2.26 -14.93 -2.20
CA ILE A 48 -3.57 -15.46 -1.80
C ILE A 48 -3.74 -15.27 -0.30
N LYS A 49 -4.78 -14.55 0.11
CA LYS A 49 -5.23 -14.44 1.50
C LYS A 49 -6.36 -15.44 1.74
N ASP A 50 -6.13 -16.40 2.61
CA ASP A 50 -7.14 -17.34 3.09
C ASP A 50 -7.58 -16.93 4.49
N LEU A 51 -8.89 -16.76 4.70
CA LEU A 51 -9.44 -16.34 5.98
C LEU A 51 -10.80 -16.98 6.27
N TYR A 52 -11.19 -16.99 7.54
CA TYR A 52 -12.54 -17.36 7.96
C TYR A 52 -13.24 -16.15 8.56
N SER A 53 -14.41 -15.79 8.03
CA SER A 53 -15.21 -14.68 8.53
C SER A 53 -16.54 -15.17 9.08
N ARG A 54 -16.92 -14.63 10.25
CA ARG A 54 -18.25 -14.78 10.85
C ARG A 54 -19.22 -13.68 10.42
N GLU A 55 -18.76 -12.75 9.56
CA GLU A 55 -19.63 -11.75 8.96
C GLU A 55 -20.76 -12.43 8.18
N SER A 56 -21.93 -11.78 8.16
CA SER A 56 -23.05 -12.21 7.35
C SER A 56 -22.63 -12.28 5.88
N THR A 57 -23.01 -13.34 5.17
CA THR A 57 -22.80 -13.43 3.71
C THR A 57 -23.90 -12.73 2.92
N MET A 58 -24.87 -12.12 3.62
CA MET A 58 -25.94 -11.33 3.04
C MET A 58 -25.45 -9.93 2.70
N GLU A 59 -25.57 -9.56 1.44
CA GLU A 59 -25.21 -8.24 0.91
C GLU A 59 -26.04 -7.13 1.57
N PRO A 60 -25.41 -6.22 2.33
CA PRO A 60 -26.10 -5.07 2.89
C PRO A 60 -26.45 -4.04 1.81
N SER A 61 -27.46 -3.22 2.08
CA SER A 61 -27.99 -2.25 1.11
C SER A 61 -26.95 -1.25 0.58
N GLU A 62 -26.04 -0.81 1.43
CA GLU A 62 -24.99 0.16 1.12
C GLU A 62 -23.88 -0.43 0.24
N TYR A 63 -23.77 -1.75 0.15
CA TYR A 63 -22.84 -2.47 -0.74
C TYR A 63 -23.50 -2.95 -2.03
N ARG A 64 -24.79 -2.65 -2.22
CA ARG A 64 -25.53 -3.07 -3.42
C ARG A 64 -24.87 -2.53 -4.68
N ALA A 65 -24.95 -3.31 -5.76
CA ALA A 65 -24.35 -3.05 -7.07
C ALA A 65 -22.81 -3.09 -7.14
N ILE A 66 -22.09 -3.11 -6.01
CA ILE A 66 -20.63 -3.37 -6.00
C ILE A 66 -20.34 -4.79 -6.50
N TYR A 67 -21.19 -5.78 -6.14
CA TYR A 67 -21.03 -7.14 -6.67
C TYR A 67 -21.15 -7.20 -8.19
N ASP A 68 -22.12 -6.50 -8.77
CA ASP A 68 -22.35 -6.54 -10.20
C ASP A 68 -21.17 -5.92 -10.96
N ASP A 69 -20.61 -4.83 -10.44
CA ASP A 69 -19.37 -4.22 -10.94
C ASP A 69 -18.16 -5.17 -10.80
N LEU A 70 -18.01 -5.80 -9.62
CA LEU A 70 -16.97 -6.80 -9.37
C LEU A 70 -17.05 -7.97 -10.36
N VAL A 71 -18.26 -8.50 -10.62
CA VAL A 71 -18.49 -9.56 -11.61
C VAL A 71 -18.17 -9.07 -13.02
N ALA A 72 -18.59 -7.85 -13.39
CA ALA A 72 -18.28 -7.25 -14.69
C ALA A 72 -16.77 -7.08 -14.92
N LYS A 73 -16.02 -6.81 -13.84
CA LYS A 73 -14.55 -6.77 -13.83
C LYS A 73 -13.90 -8.16 -13.88
N GLY A 74 -14.68 -9.24 -13.83
CA GLY A 74 -14.19 -10.62 -13.86
C GLY A 74 -13.55 -11.09 -12.56
N MET A 75 -13.85 -10.44 -11.43
CA MET A 75 -13.20 -10.71 -10.13
C MET A 75 -13.94 -11.76 -9.28
N ASP A 76 -15.09 -12.26 -9.72
CA ASP A 76 -15.79 -13.37 -9.05
C ASP A 76 -15.25 -14.72 -9.53
N PHE A 77 -14.42 -15.36 -8.71
CA PHE A 77 -13.85 -16.70 -9.00
C PHE A 77 -14.69 -17.84 -8.37
N GLY A 78 -15.91 -17.54 -7.94
CA GLY A 78 -16.82 -18.50 -7.31
C GLY A 78 -17.18 -18.09 -5.89
N ALA A 79 -17.88 -16.97 -5.73
CA ALA A 79 -18.56 -16.60 -4.48
C ALA A 79 -19.80 -17.48 -4.21
N VAL A 80 -20.22 -18.25 -5.21
CA VAL A 80 -21.32 -19.21 -5.15
C VAL A 80 -21.00 -20.27 -4.09
N ALA A 81 -21.98 -20.63 -3.26
CA ALA A 81 -21.79 -21.70 -2.28
C ALA A 81 -21.36 -23.01 -2.97
N PRO A 82 -20.41 -23.78 -2.39
CA PRO A 82 -19.98 -25.04 -2.98
C PRO A 82 -21.17 -25.97 -3.28
N GLY A 83 -21.32 -26.37 -4.55
CA GLY A 83 -22.41 -27.24 -5.02
C GLY A 83 -23.57 -26.51 -5.71
N SER A 84 -23.57 -25.19 -5.78
CA SER A 84 -24.58 -24.40 -6.52
C SER A 84 -24.09 -23.99 -7.92
N SER A 85 -25.03 -23.78 -8.86
CA SER A 85 -24.76 -23.34 -10.24
C SER A 85 -25.46 -22.02 -10.56
N GLY A 86 -24.81 -21.13 -11.31
CA GLY A 86 -25.33 -19.81 -11.67
C GLY A 86 -24.70 -18.66 -10.87
N PRO A 87 -25.13 -17.40 -11.07
CA PRO A 87 -24.62 -16.26 -10.32
C PRO A 87 -24.86 -16.40 -8.81
N SER A 88 -23.96 -15.89 -7.99
CA SER A 88 -24.11 -15.95 -6.53
C SER A 88 -25.31 -15.11 -6.08
N LEU A 89 -26.17 -15.71 -5.26
CA LEU A 89 -27.32 -14.99 -4.70
C LEU A 89 -26.87 -13.98 -3.63
N PRO A 90 -27.60 -12.86 -3.44
CA PRO A 90 -27.27 -11.83 -2.45
C PRO A 90 -27.04 -12.36 -1.03
N GLU A 91 -27.65 -13.48 -0.64
CA GLU A 91 -27.52 -14.05 0.70
C GLU A 91 -26.21 -14.81 0.91
N GLN A 92 -25.43 -15.04 -0.16
CA GLN A 92 -24.30 -15.98 -0.15
C GLN A 92 -22.98 -15.36 -0.60
N ARG A 93 -23.00 -14.13 -1.10
CA ARG A 93 -21.89 -13.57 -1.89
C ARG A 93 -21.11 -12.46 -1.18
N PHE A 94 -21.64 -11.91 -0.11
CA PHE A 94 -21.03 -10.75 0.52
C PHE A 94 -19.78 -11.12 1.30
N PHE A 95 -18.67 -10.48 0.92
CA PHE A 95 -17.45 -10.42 1.69
C PHE A 95 -16.87 -9.01 1.60
N ARG A 96 -16.94 -8.27 2.71
CA ARG A 96 -16.71 -6.81 2.74
C ARG A 96 -15.35 -6.40 2.18
N GLU A 97 -14.27 -7.08 2.55
CA GLU A 97 -12.92 -6.76 2.10
C GLU A 97 -12.81 -6.83 0.56
N ALA A 98 -13.31 -7.91 -0.05
CA ALA A 98 -13.28 -8.06 -1.51
C ALA A 98 -14.15 -7.01 -2.22
N TYR A 99 -15.32 -6.69 -1.67
CA TYR A 99 -16.21 -5.67 -2.24
C TYR A 99 -15.55 -4.30 -2.25
N LEU A 100 -15.00 -3.88 -1.11
CA LEU A 100 -14.32 -2.59 -1.00
C LEU A 100 -13.08 -2.56 -1.89
N GLN A 101 -12.23 -3.58 -1.85
CA GLN A 101 -11.02 -3.61 -2.67
C GLN A 101 -11.34 -3.62 -4.17
N ALA A 102 -12.39 -4.31 -4.61
CA ALA A 102 -12.85 -4.31 -6.01
C ALA A 102 -13.30 -2.92 -6.49
N LEU A 103 -13.95 -2.13 -5.62
CA LEU A 103 -14.38 -0.77 -5.93
C LEU A 103 -13.20 0.13 -6.37
N PHE A 104 -12.04 -0.08 -5.74
CA PHE A 104 -10.81 0.67 -6.04
C PHE A 104 -9.92 0.01 -7.08
N THR A 105 -10.27 -1.19 -7.58
CA THR A 105 -9.48 -1.88 -8.60
C THR A 105 -9.95 -1.52 -10.00
N ASP A 106 -9.02 -1.07 -10.83
CA ASP A 106 -9.23 -0.86 -12.27
C ASP A 106 -8.73 -2.09 -13.05
N PRO A 107 -9.62 -2.81 -13.77
CA PRO A 107 -9.23 -4.01 -14.52
C PRO A 107 -8.30 -3.72 -15.70
N SER A 108 -8.18 -2.47 -16.15
CA SER A 108 -7.23 -2.07 -17.19
C SER A 108 -5.78 -2.07 -16.72
N GLY A 109 -5.56 -2.18 -15.40
CA GLY A 109 -4.23 -2.04 -14.80
C GLY A 109 -3.76 -0.58 -14.69
N ALA A 110 -4.67 0.39 -14.87
CA ALA A 110 -4.37 1.78 -14.56
C ALA A 110 -3.91 1.90 -13.10
N SER A 111 -2.87 2.70 -12.87
CA SER A 111 -2.21 2.79 -11.57
C SER A 111 -3.17 3.29 -10.49
N THR A 112 -3.46 2.45 -9.50
CA THR A 112 -4.26 2.79 -8.31
C THR A 112 -3.35 3.11 -7.13
N TYR A 113 -3.91 3.66 -6.05
CA TYR A 113 -3.20 3.90 -4.78
C TYR A 113 -3.63 2.92 -3.68
N THR A 114 -4.30 1.84 -4.09
CA THR A 114 -4.75 0.73 -3.26
C THR A 114 -4.34 -0.59 -3.92
N VAL A 115 -4.12 -1.63 -3.13
CA VAL A 115 -3.68 -2.93 -3.65
C VAL A 115 -4.76 -3.52 -4.56
N PRO A 116 -4.45 -3.85 -5.83
CA PRO A 116 -5.43 -4.41 -6.76
C PRO A 116 -5.96 -5.77 -6.31
N LEU A 117 -7.29 -5.93 -6.42
CA LEU A 117 -7.96 -7.21 -6.31
C LEU A 117 -7.90 -7.95 -7.65
N ARG A 118 -7.34 -9.15 -7.67
CA ARG A 118 -7.42 -10.04 -8.86
C ARG A 118 -8.72 -10.84 -8.87
N GLY A 119 -9.22 -11.18 -7.70
CA GLY A 119 -10.51 -11.84 -7.54
C GLY A 119 -10.77 -12.30 -6.12
N TYR A 120 -11.93 -12.90 -5.89
CA TYR A 120 -12.26 -13.55 -4.63
C TYR A 120 -13.13 -14.79 -4.84
N LYS A 121 -13.12 -15.68 -3.84
CA LYS A 121 -13.81 -16.96 -3.89
C LYS A 121 -14.32 -17.36 -2.51
N ARG A 122 -15.48 -18.03 -2.48
CA ARG A 122 -16.00 -18.68 -1.28
C ARG A 122 -15.51 -20.13 -1.19
N GLY A 123 -15.02 -20.51 -0.01
CA GLY A 123 -14.66 -21.89 0.32
C GLY A 123 -15.74 -22.62 1.11
N HIS A 124 -15.35 -23.72 1.76
CA HIS A 124 -16.24 -24.43 2.68
C HIS A 124 -16.40 -23.66 3.99
N SER A 125 -17.65 -23.46 4.41
CA SER A 125 -17.96 -22.93 5.73
C SER A 125 -17.59 -23.95 6.81
N ASP A 126 -17.11 -23.46 7.94
CA ASP A 126 -16.75 -24.22 9.14
C ASP A 126 -17.64 -23.71 10.29
N THR A 127 -18.31 -24.62 11.00
CA THR A 127 -19.31 -24.25 12.02
C THR A 127 -18.72 -23.47 13.20
N GLY A 128 -17.41 -23.60 13.46
CA GLY A 128 -16.72 -22.87 14.53
C GLY A 128 -16.06 -21.57 14.07
N ARG A 129 -15.64 -21.50 12.80
CA ARG A 129 -14.85 -20.38 12.26
C ARG A 129 -15.63 -19.44 11.35
N GLY A 130 -16.76 -19.88 10.79
CA GLY A 130 -17.58 -19.11 9.86
C GLY A 130 -17.34 -19.50 8.41
N THR A 131 -17.59 -18.58 7.49
CA THR A 131 -17.41 -18.80 6.05
C THR A 131 -15.96 -18.58 5.66
N HIS A 132 -15.38 -19.56 4.96
CA HIS A 132 -14.06 -19.40 4.37
C HIS A 132 -14.11 -18.50 3.13
N TRP A 133 -13.22 -17.52 3.08
CA TRP A 133 -13.02 -16.63 1.94
C TRP A 133 -11.56 -16.69 1.49
N ARG A 134 -11.39 -16.62 0.18
CA ARG A 134 -10.09 -16.52 -0.47
C ARG A 134 -10.06 -15.25 -1.31
N VAL A 135 -9.03 -14.43 -1.12
CA VAL A 135 -8.78 -13.19 -1.86
C VAL A 135 -7.49 -13.34 -2.64
N TYR A 136 -7.51 -12.97 -3.91
CA TYR A 136 -6.36 -13.04 -4.82
C TYR A 136 -5.89 -11.62 -5.13
N MET A 137 -4.61 -11.34 -4.96
CA MET A 137 -4.04 -9.99 -5.08
C MET A 137 -2.71 -10.03 -5.83
N ASP A 138 -2.27 -8.87 -6.32
CA ASP A 138 -0.91 -8.70 -6.81
C ASP A 138 0.12 -8.93 -5.70
N LEU A 139 1.28 -9.49 -6.07
CA LEU A 139 2.45 -9.48 -5.21
C LEU A 139 3.10 -8.10 -5.27
N LEU A 140 3.21 -7.44 -4.11
CA LEU A 140 3.95 -6.20 -3.97
C LEU A 140 5.34 -6.48 -3.42
N HIS A 141 6.33 -6.31 -4.29
CA HIS A 141 7.67 -6.88 -4.13
C HIS A 141 8.54 -6.22 -3.05
N ALA A 142 8.22 -5.01 -2.62
CA ALA A 142 8.99 -4.31 -1.58
C ALA A 142 8.45 -4.56 -0.16
N GLY A 143 7.45 -5.43 0.00
CA GLY A 143 6.87 -5.79 1.31
C GLY A 143 5.94 -4.72 1.84
N ASP A 144 5.68 -4.74 3.15
CA ASP A 144 4.98 -3.66 3.85
C ASP A 144 5.96 -2.57 4.34
N LEU A 145 5.41 -1.39 4.63
CA LEU A 145 6.19 -0.22 5.02
C LEU A 145 6.85 -0.37 6.39
N GLU A 146 6.28 -1.14 7.33
CA GLU A 146 6.92 -1.41 8.63
C GLU A 146 8.21 -2.22 8.47
N ASN A 147 8.13 -3.34 7.74
CA ASN A 147 9.30 -4.15 7.41
C ASN A 147 10.31 -3.40 6.55
N PHE A 148 9.83 -2.55 5.62
CA PHE A 148 10.70 -1.68 4.84
C PHE A 148 11.46 -0.69 5.72
N MET A 149 10.78 -0.08 6.71
CA MET A 149 11.40 0.80 7.69
C MET A 149 12.44 0.07 8.52
N ARG A 150 12.12 -1.11 9.06
CA ARG A 150 13.08 -1.93 9.81
C ARG A 150 14.33 -2.24 9.00
N LYS A 151 14.17 -2.71 7.76
CA LYS A 151 15.30 -3.04 6.87
C LYS A 151 16.11 -1.81 6.46
N HIS A 152 15.46 -0.65 6.30
CA HIS A 152 16.17 0.61 6.06
C HIS A 152 17.06 0.98 7.25
N ASN A 153 16.66 0.66 8.48
CA ASN A 153 17.45 0.94 9.69
C ASN A 153 18.65 0.00 9.82
N ASP A 154 18.46 -1.28 9.48
CA ASP A 154 19.48 -2.31 9.63
C ASP A 154 20.58 -2.22 8.54
N ALA A 155 20.27 -1.65 7.38
CA ALA A 155 21.14 -1.70 6.20
C ALA A 155 22.46 -0.94 6.33
N ASP A 156 22.51 0.15 7.13
CA ASP A 156 23.68 1.02 7.21
C ASP A 156 24.40 1.01 8.58
N GLY A 157 23.93 0.21 9.55
CA GLY A 157 24.54 0.09 10.89
C GLY A 157 24.46 1.36 11.76
N GLU A 158 24.05 2.48 11.18
CA GLU A 158 23.65 3.73 11.83
C GLU A 158 22.18 4.00 11.49
N SER A 159 21.42 4.56 12.44
CA SER A 159 20.07 5.04 12.12
C SER A 159 20.22 6.21 11.12
N ILE A 160 19.60 6.09 9.94
CA ILE A 160 19.54 7.18 8.94
C ILE A 160 18.08 7.63 8.79
N PRO A 161 17.78 8.93 8.73
CA PRO A 161 16.43 9.42 8.45
C PRO A 161 15.96 9.00 7.07
N PHE A 162 14.65 8.79 6.91
CA PHE A 162 14.10 8.65 5.57
C PHE A 162 14.33 9.94 4.76
N PRO A 163 14.71 9.82 3.47
CA PRO A 163 14.75 10.95 2.57
C PRO A 163 13.40 11.67 2.55
N GLU A 164 13.41 12.98 2.77
CA GLU A 164 12.19 13.78 2.72
C GLU A 164 11.41 13.62 1.40
N PRO A 165 12.05 13.51 0.21
CA PRO A 165 11.32 13.26 -1.03
C PRO A 165 10.54 11.93 -1.03
N PHE A 166 11.01 10.90 -0.32
CA PHE A 166 10.28 9.64 -0.19
C PHE A 166 9.07 9.76 0.75
N ILE A 167 9.18 10.59 1.80
CA ILE A 167 8.05 10.89 2.67
C ILE A 167 6.97 11.68 1.91
N TRP A 168 7.37 12.69 1.12
CA TRP A 168 6.44 13.40 0.24
C TRP A 168 5.75 12.47 -0.75
N TRP A 169 6.49 11.53 -1.35
CA TRP A 169 5.90 10.54 -2.24
C TRP A 169 4.89 9.63 -1.54
N THR A 170 5.20 9.20 -0.32
CA THR A 170 4.30 8.36 0.48
C THR A 170 3.04 9.11 0.88
N LEU A 171 3.19 10.36 1.34
CA LEU A 171 2.07 11.23 1.69
C LEU A 171 1.20 11.55 0.45
N TYR A 172 1.81 11.75 -0.72
CA TYR A 172 1.09 11.94 -1.98
C TYR A 172 0.25 10.71 -2.35
N CYS A 173 0.83 9.51 -2.27
CA CYS A 173 0.13 8.26 -2.56
C CYS A 173 -1.05 8.03 -1.59
N LEU A 174 -0.83 8.29 -0.30
CA LEU A 174 -1.88 8.25 0.71
C LEU A 174 -2.99 9.26 0.39
N ALA A 175 -2.66 10.53 0.14
CA ALA A 175 -3.65 11.56 -0.14
C ALA A 175 -4.49 11.23 -1.38
N LYS A 176 -3.87 10.71 -2.45
CA LYS A 176 -4.58 10.19 -3.62
C LYS A 176 -5.50 9.03 -3.27
N ALA A 177 -5.05 8.08 -2.46
CA ALA A 177 -5.90 6.99 -1.98
C ALA A 177 -7.10 7.53 -1.17
N LEU A 178 -6.88 8.49 -0.28
CA LEU A 178 -7.95 9.11 0.51
C LEU A 178 -8.99 9.81 -0.35
N VAL A 179 -8.55 10.53 -1.39
CA VAL A 179 -9.45 11.15 -2.37
C VAL A 179 -10.27 10.07 -3.10
N ASP A 180 -9.64 8.96 -3.51
CA ASP A 180 -10.35 7.84 -4.13
C ASP A 180 -11.37 7.20 -3.18
N LEU A 181 -11.03 6.99 -1.90
CA LEU A 181 -11.91 6.45 -0.85
C LEU A 181 -13.18 7.29 -0.67
N ASP A 182 -13.08 8.61 -0.82
CA ASP A 182 -14.22 9.53 -0.79
C ASP A 182 -15.01 9.49 -2.10
N GLN A 183 -14.34 9.51 -3.25
CA GLN A 183 -14.99 9.74 -4.54
C GLN A 183 -15.59 8.48 -5.16
N ARG A 184 -14.90 7.33 -5.13
CA ARG A 184 -15.36 6.14 -5.87
C ARG A 184 -16.65 5.55 -5.33
N VAL A 185 -16.86 5.63 -4.02
CA VAL A 185 -18.11 5.17 -3.41
C VAL A 185 -19.28 6.08 -3.79
N GLN A 186 -19.03 7.36 -4.08
CA GLN A 186 -20.05 8.30 -4.52
C GLN A 186 -20.42 8.13 -5.98
N THR A 187 -19.51 7.60 -6.80
CA THR A 187 -19.69 7.35 -8.24
C THR A 187 -20.02 5.90 -8.58
N LYS A 188 -20.13 5.01 -7.58
CA LYS A 188 -20.54 3.61 -7.78
C LYS A 188 -21.90 3.53 -8.47
N LEU A 189 -22.08 2.52 -9.31
CA LEU A 189 -23.37 2.21 -9.90
C LEU A 189 -24.35 1.78 -8.79
N GLY A 190 -25.64 2.09 -8.96
CA GLY A 190 -26.71 1.66 -8.06
C GLY A 190 -27.13 2.69 -6.99
N PRO A 191 -28.10 2.33 -6.13
CA PRO A 191 -28.65 3.23 -5.14
C PRO A 191 -27.63 3.50 -4.03
N ARG A 192 -27.48 4.78 -3.66
CA ARG A 192 -26.78 5.18 -2.43
C ARG A 192 -27.72 5.00 -1.25
N SER A 193 -27.18 4.60 -0.10
CA SER A 193 -27.93 4.62 1.15
C SER A 193 -28.09 6.06 1.66
N ALA A 194 -27.11 6.93 1.40
CA ALA A 194 -27.17 8.37 1.70
C ALA A 194 -26.23 9.22 0.84
N GLU A 195 -26.40 10.54 0.89
CA GLU A 195 -25.40 11.49 0.37
C GLU A 195 -24.18 11.57 1.29
N GLY A 196 -22.99 11.75 0.70
CA GLY A 196 -21.73 11.88 1.44
C GLY A 196 -21.21 10.58 2.04
N GLU A 197 -21.55 9.43 1.43
CA GLU A 197 -20.88 8.15 1.70
C GLU A 197 -19.38 8.25 1.42
N VAL A 198 -18.58 7.67 2.31
CA VAL A 198 -17.12 7.54 2.20
C VAL A 198 -16.70 6.16 2.68
N VAL A 199 -15.56 5.67 2.21
CA VAL A 199 -14.93 4.46 2.77
C VAL A 199 -13.98 4.85 3.90
N VAL A 200 -14.29 4.40 5.12
CA VAL A 200 -13.44 4.60 6.30
C VAL A 200 -12.65 3.32 6.56
N MET A 201 -11.31 3.40 6.56
CA MET A 201 -10.41 2.24 6.63
C MET A 201 -10.35 1.60 8.02
N ILE A 202 -10.48 2.41 9.07
CA ILE A 202 -10.42 2.02 10.50
C ILE A 202 -9.04 1.53 10.97
N ASP A 203 -8.26 0.85 10.15
CA ASP A 203 -6.95 0.29 10.55
C ASP A 203 -5.86 0.63 9.53
N MET A 204 -5.79 1.89 9.09
CA MET A 204 -4.70 2.37 8.24
C MET A 204 -3.42 2.58 9.06
N LYS A 205 -2.37 1.82 8.75
CA LYS A 205 -1.13 1.72 9.52
C LYS A 205 0.04 1.25 8.66
N LEU A 206 1.27 1.33 9.18
CA LEU A 206 2.49 0.92 8.47
C LEU A 206 2.41 -0.51 7.88
N PRO A 207 2.03 -1.57 8.64
CA PRO A 207 1.83 -2.92 8.06
C PRO A 207 0.80 -3.01 6.94
N ASN A 208 -0.16 -2.09 6.90
CA ASN A 208 -1.24 -2.05 5.90
C ASN A 208 -0.89 -1.12 4.73
N MET A 209 0.36 -0.64 4.64
CA MET A 209 0.91 0.06 3.48
C MET A 209 1.87 -0.86 2.74
N LEU A 210 1.41 -1.48 1.66
CA LEU A 210 2.26 -2.35 0.84
C LEU A 210 3.00 -1.54 -0.22
N LEU A 211 4.21 -1.97 -0.56
CA LEU A 211 5.12 -1.25 -1.44
C LEU A 211 5.31 -2.01 -2.75
N ASP A 212 4.90 -1.39 -3.87
CA ASP A 212 5.27 -1.87 -5.19
C ASP A 212 6.71 -1.48 -5.51
N ALA A 213 7.56 -2.47 -5.76
CA ALA A 213 8.93 -2.20 -6.19
C ALA A 213 8.97 -1.63 -7.62
N LYS A 214 7.97 -1.91 -8.46
CA LYS A 214 7.91 -1.43 -9.84
C LYS A 214 7.94 0.09 -9.85
N ARG A 215 8.95 0.62 -10.55
CA ARG A 215 9.17 2.07 -10.65
C ARG A 215 8.30 2.64 -11.77
N GLY A 216 7.48 3.64 -11.43
CA GLY A 216 6.63 4.36 -12.37
C GLY A 216 7.30 5.60 -12.95
N SER A 217 6.51 6.42 -13.65
CA SER A 217 6.95 7.73 -14.16
C SER A 217 7.03 8.81 -13.07
N GLU A 218 6.28 8.63 -11.99
CA GLU A 218 6.27 9.51 -10.81
C GLU A 218 7.17 8.91 -9.73
N TYR A 219 8.08 9.71 -9.21
CA TYR A 219 9.10 9.29 -8.24
C TYR A 219 9.81 7.97 -8.60
N PRO A 220 10.46 7.88 -9.78
CA PRO A 220 11.04 6.62 -10.27
C PRO A 220 12.13 6.03 -9.37
N LEU A 221 12.68 6.81 -8.44
CA LEU A 221 13.65 6.35 -7.46
C LEU A 221 13.04 5.44 -6.39
N TYR A 222 11.77 5.66 -6.05
CA TYR A 222 11.15 5.11 -4.84
C TYR A 222 10.09 4.04 -5.13
N PRO A 223 9.87 3.08 -4.22
CA PRO A 223 8.74 2.17 -4.33
C PRO A 223 7.44 2.95 -4.18
N LYS A 224 6.38 2.52 -4.86
CA LYS A 224 5.05 3.12 -4.72
C LYS A 224 4.34 2.53 -3.50
N PRO A 225 3.87 3.34 -2.54
CA PRO A 225 3.01 2.86 -1.46
C PRO A 225 1.56 2.71 -1.91
N LEU A 226 0.92 1.62 -1.48
CA LEU A 226 -0.48 1.30 -1.77
C LEU A 226 -1.18 0.93 -0.46
N VAL A 227 -2.36 1.51 -0.24
CA VAL A 227 -3.22 1.16 0.90
C VAL A 227 -3.76 -0.26 0.72
N SER A 228 -3.68 -1.06 1.77
CA SER A 228 -4.12 -2.46 1.78
C SER A 228 -5.03 -2.77 2.98
N ASP A 229 -5.45 -4.03 3.08
CA ASP A 229 -6.24 -4.60 4.18
C ASP A 229 -7.56 -3.87 4.48
N PHE A 230 -8.55 -4.11 3.61
CA PHE A 230 -9.90 -3.55 3.76
C PHE A 230 -10.77 -4.36 4.73
N GLY A 231 -10.19 -5.28 5.53
CA GLY A 231 -10.92 -6.15 6.44
C GLY A 231 -11.75 -5.39 7.49
N SER A 232 -11.21 -4.30 8.01
CA SER A 232 -11.87 -3.43 9.00
C SER A 232 -12.62 -2.24 8.38
N ALA A 233 -12.54 -2.05 7.06
CA ALA A 233 -13.07 -0.88 6.38
C ALA A 233 -14.60 -0.93 6.24
N HIS A 234 -15.26 0.22 6.20
CA HIS A 234 -16.71 0.35 6.09
C HIS A 234 -17.14 1.50 5.16
N ILE A 235 -18.24 1.33 4.44
CA ILE A 235 -18.98 2.45 3.81
C ILE A 235 -19.83 3.12 4.89
N LEU A 236 -19.54 4.39 5.18
CA LEU A 236 -20.22 5.18 6.22
C LEU A 236 -20.60 6.57 5.69
N HIS A 237 -21.54 7.22 6.40
CA HIS A 237 -21.87 8.63 6.21
C HIS A 237 -22.15 9.29 7.57
N LYS A 238 -22.20 10.63 7.62
CA LYS A 238 -22.27 11.39 8.89
C LYS A 238 -23.53 11.15 9.73
N ALA A 239 -24.61 10.76 9.08
CA ALA A 239 -25.89 10.45 9.72
C ALA A 239 -26.08 8.94 10.00
N ASP A 240 -25.11 8.11 9.62
CA ASP A 240 -25.16 6.67 9.85
C ASP A 240 -25.06 6.38 11.36
N PRO A 241 -26.00 5.66 11.99
CA PRO A 241 -25.86 5.26 13.38
C PRO A 241 -24.59 4.45 13.65
N ARG A 242 -24.10 3.71 12.65
CA ARG A 242 -22.86 2.91 12.72
C ARG A 242 -21.61 3.77 12.82
N SER A 243 -21.64 4.98 12.28
CA SER A 243 -20.50 5.91 12.37
C SER A 243 -20.42 6.62 13.72
N LYS A 244 -21.42 6.48 14.59
CA LYS A 244 -21.37 7.03 15.95
C LYS A 244 -20.61 6.11 16.89
N LYS A 245 -20.18 6.67 18.02
CA LYS A 245 -19.48 5.93 19.09
C LYS A 245 -20.27 4.67 19.48
N GLY A 246 -19.61 3.52 19.45
CA GLY A 246 -20.20 2.21 19.74
C GLY A 246 -21.11 1.64 18.65
N GLY A 247 -21.29 2.34 17.52
CA GLY A 247 -22.11 1.90 16.39
C GLY A 247 -21.50 0.74 15.60
N ILE A 248 -20.17 0.62 15.62
CA ILE A 248 -19.41 -0.53 15.11
C ILE A 248 -18.36 -0.96 16.11
N LYS A 249 -18.04 -2.26 16.11
CA LYS A 249 -16.90 -2.77 16.87
C LYS A 249 -15.61 -2.44 16.10
N LEU A 250 -14.82 -1.56 16.69
CA LEU A 250 -13.56 -1.10 16.10
C LEU A 250 -12.44 -2.10 16.39
N HIS A 251 -11.66 -2.38 15.34
CA HIS A 251 -10.46 -3.21 15.37
C HIS A 251 -9.31 -2.38 14.78
N ALA A 252 -8.86 -1.38 15.54
CA ALA A 252 -7.79 -0.48 15.16
C ALA A 252 -6.54 -0.74 16.00
N THR A 253 -5.38 -0.54 15.41
CA THR A 253 -4.09 -0.76 16.05
C THR A 253 -3.71 0.38 16.97
N ASP A 254 -3.15 0.02 18.13
CA ASP A 254 -2.68 0.99 19.11
C ASP A 254 -1.70 2.00 18.49
N GLY A 255 -1.86 3.26 18.87
CA GLY A 255 -1.12 4.36 18.27
C GLY A 255 -1.70 4.91 16.97
N TYR A 256 -2.70 4.28 16.33
CA TYR A 256 -3.38 4.79 15.12
C TYR A 256 -4.84 5.21 15.37
N TRP A 257 -5.29 5.18 16.62
CA TRP A 257 -6.63 5.59 17.01
C TRP A 257 -6.82 7.10 16.80
N ALA A 258 -7.83 7.48 16.01
CA ALA A 258 -8.28 8.86 15.92
C ALA A 258 -9.16 9.23 17.13
N PRO A 259 -9.24 10.51 17.54
CA PRO A 259 -9.98 10.93 18.73
C PRO A 259 -11.46 10.51 18.75
N GLU A 260 -12.12 10.49 17.60
CA GLU A 260 -13.53 10.10 17.44
C GLU A 260 -13.76 8.58 17.38
N MET A 261 -12.69 7.79 17.22
CA MET A 261 -12.75 6.33 17.35
C MET A 261 -12.83 5.88 18.80
N ASP A 262 -12.49 6.77 19.74
CA ASP A 262 -12.27 6.39 21.13
C ASP A 262 -13.57 6.08 21.89
N VAL A 263 -13.57 4.92 22.54
CA VAL A 263 -14.65 4.38 23.37
C VAL A 263 -14.32 4.47 24.87
N ILE A 264 -13.22 5.10 25.28
CA ILE A 264 -12.79 5.08 26.68
C ILE A 264 -13.81 5.76 27.63
N GLU A 265 -14.23 5.01 28.65
CA GLU A 265 -14.90 5.52 29.84
C GLU A 265 -13.86 6.22 30.75
N GLY A 266 -14.15 7.46 31.16
CA GLY A 266 -13.37 8.15 32.20
C GLY A 266 -12.29 9.14 31.71
N VAL A 267 -12.16 9.37 30.40
CA VAL A 267 -11.34 10.48 29.87
C VAL A 267 -12.26 11.60 29.37
N ASP A 268 -12.14 12.78 29.97
CA ASP A 268 -12.92 14.00 29.69
C ASP A 268 -12.55 14.67 28.34
N ARG A 269 -12.13 13.88 27.35
CA ARG A 269 -11.79 14.31 25.97
C ARG A 269 -12.71 13.65 24.93
N ALA A 270 -13.97 13.42 25.28
CA ALA A 270 -14.91 12.77 24.37
C ALA A 270 -15.22 13.64 23.15
N ILE A 271 -14.79 13.19 21.97
CA ILE A 271 -15.26 13.73 20.69
C ILE A 271 -16.48 12.93 20.25
N ASN A 272 -17.58 13.63 19.91
CA ASN A 272 -18.82 13.02 19.45
C ASN A 272 -19.05 13.23 17.94
N GLU A 273 -17.97 13.30 17.18
CA GLU A 273 -18.02 13.34 15.72
C GLU A 273 -18.16 11.91 15.16
N PRO A 274 -18.85 11.71 14.04
CA PRO A 274 -18.94 10.39 13.42
C PRO A 274 -17.59 9.97 12.84
N LEU A 275 -17.39 8.66 12.67
CA LEU A 275 -16.35 8.11 11.78
C LEU A 275 -16.61 8.59 10.35
N HIS A 276 -15.61 9.20 9.72
CA HIS A 276 -15.71 9.78 8.37
C HIS A 276 -14.32 9.96 7.75
N SER A 277 -14.17 10.74 6.67
CA SER A 277 -12.90 10.92 5.96
C SER A 277 -11.76 11.41 6.84
N TRP A 278 -12.06 12.24 7.85
CA TRP A 278 -11.08 12.72 8.83
C TRP A 278 -10.43 11.58 9.64
N THR A 279 -11.14 10.47 9.86
CA THR A 279 -10.57 9.28 10.50
C THR A 279 -9.39 8.73 9.67
N ASN A 280 -9.55 8.70 8.34
CA ASN A 280 -8.48 8.26 7.45
C ASN A 280 -7.34 9.30 7.38
N VAL A 281 -7.66 10.60 7.42
CA VAL A 281 -6.66 11.69 7.41
C VAL A 281 -5.77 11.61 8.66
N TRP A 282 -6.36 11.40 9.83
CA TRP A 282 -5.61 11.17 11.07
C TRP A 282 -4.64 9.99 10.93
N GLN A 283 -5.14 8.84 10.46
CA GLN A 283 -4.33 7.63 10.31
C GLN A 283 -3.20 7.79 9.27
N ALA A 284 -3.46 8.50 8.18
CA ALA A 284 -2.41 8.87 7.22
C ALA A 284 -1.34 9.77 7.87
N GLY A 285 -1.75 10.73 8.70
CA GLY A 285 -0.84 11.53 9.50
C GLY A 285 0.05 10.69 10.42
N ARG A 286 -0.53 9.68 11.09
CA ARG A 286 0.21 8.75 11.96
C ARG A 286 1.22 7.89 11.20
N VAL A 287 0.85 7.39 10.01
CA VAL A 287 1.78 6.67 9.13
C VAL A 287 3.01 7.54 8.82
N ILE A 288 2.81 8.79 8.44
CA ILE A 288 3.92 9.69 8.10
C ILE A 288 4.72 10.10 9.34
N GLU A 289 4.07 10.41 10.46
CA GLU A 289 4.76 10.71 11.72
C GLU A 289 5.69 9.55 12.10
N PHE A 290 5.20 8.32 12.04
CA PHE A 290 6.00 7.13 12.33
C PHE A 290 7.15 6.91 11.34
N MET A 291 7.01 7.24 10.06
CA MET A 291 8.15 7.28 9.14
C MET A 291 9.18 8.33 9.57
N MET A 292 8.74 9.52 10.01
CA MET A 292 9.61 10.63 10.39
C MET A 292 10.38 10.37 11.70
N VAL A 293 9.73 9.74 12.69
CA VAL A 293 10.35 9.40 13.99
C VAL A 293 10.90 7.98 14.07
N LYS A 294 10.68 7.17 13.02
CA LYS A 294 11.10 5.78 12.87
C LYS A 294 10.61 4.82 13.96
N ALA A 295 9.40 5.05 14.45
CA ALA A 295 8.74 4.15 15.39
C ALA A 295 7.78 3.19 14.66
N SER A 296 7.87 1.88 14.94
CA SER A 296 6.88 0.90 14.46
C SER A 296 5.65 0.80 15.39
N THR A 297 5.83 1.18 16.66
CA THR A 297 4.77 1.21 17.67
C THR A 297 4.82 2.53 18.43
N ALA A 298 3.66 3.12 18.74
CA ALA A 298 3.62 4.15 19.77
C ALA A 298 4.17 3.56 21.07
N ASN A 299 4.95 4.33 21.83
CA ASN A 299 5.25 3.96 23.22
C ASN A 299 3.92 3.70 23.92
N GLU A 300 3.75 2.48 24.45
CA GLU A 300 2.56 2.04 25.19
C GLU A 300 2.09 3.15 26.14
N GLY A 301 0.84 3.59 25.98
CA GLY A 301 0.24 4.60 26.86
C GLY A 301 0.14 6.03 26.31
N THR A 302 0.54 6.31 25.07
CA THR A 302 0.29 7.62 24.44
C THR A 302 -0.97 7.64 23.57
N TYR A 303 -2.13 7.56 24.22
CA TYR A 303 -3.32 8.26 23.73
C TYR A 303 -3.05 9.76 23.89
N GLY A 304 -2.44 10.40 22.89
CA GLY A 304 -1.97 11.77 23.03
C GLY A 304 -1.82 12.47 21.70
N ASP A 305 -2.02 13.79 21.72
CA ASP A 305 -1.82 14.69 20.59
C ASP A 305 -0.49 14.41 19.87
N SER A 306 -0.47 14.55 18.54
CA SER A 306 0.74 14.36 17.73
C SER A 306 1.92 15.16 18.31
N ASN A 307 2.99 14.46 18.68
CA ASN A 307 4.16 15.10 19.28
C ASN A 307 5.00 15.84 18.25
N ILE A 308 4.66 15.71 16.96
CA ILE A 308 5.40 16.31 15.85
C ILE A 308 5.40 17.84 15.87
N LYS A 309 4.49 18.47 16.63
CA LYS A 309 4.45 19.94 16.81
C LYS A 309 5.13 20.46 18.07
N LYS A 310 5.85 19.62 18.83
CA LYS A 310 6.79 20.12 19.85
C LYS A 310 7.75 21.13 19.20
N TYR A 311 8.25 22.11 19.97
CA TYR A 311 9.16 23.13 19.44
C TYR A 311 10.55 22.98 20.06
N PRO A 312 11.57 22.50 19.32
CA PRO A 312 11.49 21.87 17.99
C PRO A 312 10.85 20.47 18.04
N PRO A 313 10.42 19.90 16.89
CA PRO A 313 10.06 18.49 16.84
C PRO A 313 11.27 17.69 17.29
N GLU A 314 11.08 16.86 18.31
CA GLU A 314 12.14 16.01 18.86
C GLU A 314 12.26 14.78 17.96
N PHE A 315 13.30 14.73 17.15
CA PHE A 315 13.76 13.51 16.49
C PHE A 315 14.91 12.97 17.33
N ASP A 316 14.59 12.25 18.41
CA ASP A 316 15.58 11.80 19.41
C ASP A 316 16.71 10.97 18.77
N GLU A 317 16.40 10.21 17.73
CA GLU A 317 17.39 9.45 16.95
C GLU A 317 18.30 10.34 16.09
N PHE A 318 17.89 11.58 15.78
CA PHE A 318 18.54 12.48 14.82
C PHE A 318 18.64 13.94 15.31
N PRO A 319 19.43 14.22 16.36
CA PRO A 319 19.47 15.54 16.99
C PRO A 319 19.93 16.69 16.08
N ASN A 320 20.60 16.39 14.96
CA ASN A 320 21.09 17.38 13.99
C ASN A 320 20.33 17.37 12.65
N PHE A 321 19.26 16.57 12.54
CA PHE A 321 18.45 16.47 11.33
C PHE A 321 17.09 17.10 11.56
N ARG A 322 16.51 17.69 10.51
CA ARG A 322 15.15 18.23 10.56
C ARG A 322 14.51 18.17 9.17
N TYR A 323 13.29 17.67 9.13
CA TYR A 323 12.40 17.79 7.97
C TYR A 323 11.95 19.23 7.75
N SER A 324 11.50 19.57 6.53
CA SER A 324 10.92 20.88 6.23
C SER A 324 9.77 21.24 7.18
N ASN A 325 9.57 22.54 7.40
CA ASN A 325 8.48 23.02 8.25
C ASN A 325 7.12 22.71 7.63
N GLU A 326 7.05 22.72 6.31
CA GLU A 326 5.86 22.40 5.52
C GLU A 326 5.44 20.95 5.73
N LEU A 327 6.39 20.00 5.71
CA LEU A 327 6.10 18.60 6.00
C LEU A 327 5.63 18.40 7.45
N ILE A 328 6.32 19.01 8.41
CA ILE A 328 5.94 18.94 9.83
C ILE A 328 4.54 19.53 10.04
N GLU A 329 4.24 20.68 9.43
CA GLU A 329 2.97 21.37 9.57
C GLU A 329 1.82 20.52 9.02
N ILE A 330 1.94 19.98 7.81
CA ILE A 330 0.85 19.21 7.21
C ILE A 330 0.58 17.91 7.95
N VAL A 331 1.61 17.22 8.42
CA VAL A 331 1.47 15.99 9.23
C VAL A 331 0.82 16.30 10.57
N TRP A 332 1.18 17.42 11.22
CA TRP A 332 0.50 17.89 12.41
C TRP A 332 -0.97 18.24 12.14
N ARG A 333 -1.27 18.94 11.04
CA ARG A 333 -2.64 19.33 10.68
C ARG A 333 -3.56 18.15 10.43
N CYS A 334 -3.04 17.05 9.88
CA CYS A 334 -3.77 15.79 9.74
C CYS A 334 -4.21 15.20 11.09
N GLN A 335 -3.51 15.55 12.16
CA GLN A 335 -3.68 15.01 13.50
C GLN A 335 -4.20 16.05 14.50
N LEU A 336 -4.94 17.04 14.01
CA LEU A 336 -5.66 17.97 14.87
C LEU A 336 -6.76 17.23 15.64
N PHE A 337 -6.80 17.49 16.94
CA PHE A 337 -7.75 16.84 17.85
C PHE A 337 -9.20 17.02 17.38
N ASP A 338 -9.60 18.24 16.98
CA ASP A 338 -10.90 18.48 16.33
C ASP A 338 -10.89 17.95 14.88
N PRO A 339 -11.68 16.91 14.54
CA PRO A 339 -11.68 16.33 13.20
C PRO A 339 -12.13 17.31 12.12
N LYS A 340 -12.93 18.33 12.46
CA LYS A 340 -13.37 19.37 11.51
C LYS A 340 -12.29 20.40 11.19
N ALA A 341 -11.26 20.50 12.02
CA ALA A 341 -10.11 21.37 11.79
C ALA A 341 -9.03 20.71 10.94
N GLN A 342 -9.07 19.39 10.77
CA GLN A 342 -8.19 18.64 9.87
C GLN A 342 -8.45 19.01 8.41
N PRO A 343 -7.43 18.94 7.53
CA PRO A 343 -7.66 19.09 6.09
C PRO A 343 -8.53 17.94 5.57
N THR A 344 -9.40 18.23 4.61
CA THR A 344 -10.05 17.19 3.81
C THR A 344 -9.02 16.46 2.94
N PRO A 345 -9.31 15.24 2.45
CA PRO A 345 -8.42 14.54 1.51
C PRO A 345 -8.03 15.38 0.29
N ALA A 346 -8.96 16.17 -0.26
CA ALA A 346 -8.69 17.06 -1.39
C ALA A 346 -7.78 18.23 -1.01
N GLU A 347 -7.98 18.85 0.16
CA GLU A 347 -7.11 19.92 0.66
C GLU A 347 -5.71 19.41 1.00
N LEU A 348 -5.60 18.20 1.54
CA LEU A 348 -4.33 17.53 1.79
C LEU A 348 -3.57 17.32 0.47
N LEU A 349 -4.22 16.76 -0.54
CA LEU A 349 -3.62 16.56 -1.86
C LEU A 349 -3.18 17.89 -2.48
N LEU A 350 -4.02 18.91 -2.43
CA LEU A 350 -3.71 20.24 -2.94
C LEU A 350 -2.48 20.85 -2.22
N TYR A 351 -2.39 20.69 -0.90
CA TYR A 351 -1.24 21.15 -0.14
C TYR A 351 0.06 20.49 -0.63
N ILE A 352 0.03 19.17 -0.82
CA ILE A 352 1.19 18.40 -1.30
C ILE A 352 1.59 18.86 -2.71
N GLU A 353 0.63 18.99 -3.63
CA GLU A 353 0.89 19.43 -5.00
C GLU A 353 1.48 20.85 -5.08
N GLN A 354 1.18 21.70 -4.10
CA GLN A 354 1.72 23.06 -4.01
C GLN A 354 3.13 23.13 -3.40
N HIS A 355 3.46 22.28 -2.43
CA HIS A 355 4.69 22.43 -1.63
C HIS A 355 5.76 21.37 -1.96
N ALA A 356 5.37 20.12 -2.21
CA ALA A 356 6.30 19.02 -2.45
C ALA A 356 7.28 19.28 -3.63
N PRO A 357 6.88 19.86 -4.78
CA PRO A 357 7.81 20.10 -5.89
C PRO A 357 9.02 20.98 -5.53
N ALA A 358 8.87 21.89 -4.57
CA ALA A 358 9.98 22.73 -4.10
C ALA A 358 10.88 22.02 -3.07
N LEU A 359 10.38 20.96 -2.43
CA LEU A 359 11.01 20.30 -1.28
C LEU A 359 11.51 18.87 -1.61
N ASN A 360 11.06 18.30 -2.73
CA ASN A 360 11.40 16.95 -3.16
C ASN A 360 12.70 16.86 -3.98
N LYS A 361 13.42 17.97 -4.20
CA LYS A 361 14.68 18.05 -4.95
C LYS A 361 14.59 17.48 -6.39
N GLY A 362 13.42 17.57 -7.02
CA GLY A 362 13.16 17.04 -8.36
C GLY A 362 13.11 15.51 -8.44
N MET A 363 12.99 14.82 -7.30
CA MET A 363 12.91 13.35 -7.28
C MET A 363 11.60 12.81 -7.86
N ASP A 364 10.57 13.64 -7.96
CA ASP A 364 9.30 13.34 -8.64
C ASP A 364 9.48 12.98 -10.12
N THR A 365 10.46 13.58 -10.78
CA THR A 365 10.76 13.36 -12.21
C THR A 365 12.10 12.68 -12.45
N TRP A 366 12.96 12.59 -11.43
CA TRP A 366 14.32 12.06 -11.55
C TRP A 366 14.36 10.64 -12.13
N GLY A 367 15.01 10.49 -13.29
CA GLY A 367 15.09 9.21 -14.00
C GLY A 367 13.84 8.80 -14.79
N SER A 368 12.82 9.66 -14.86
CA SER A 368 11.69 9.49 -15.78
C SER A 368 12.16 9.62 -17.24
N ALA A 369 11.36 9.14 -18.19
CA ALA A 369 11.67 9.27 -19.62
C ALA A 369 11.87 10.73 -20.05
N ASN A 370 11.01 11.63 -19.57
CA ASN A 370 11.12 13.06 -19.85
C ASN A 370 12.40 13.66 -19.25
N TRP A 371 12.74 13.29 -18.02
CA TRP A 371 13.97 13.74 -17.39
C TRP A 371 15.21 13.23 -18.13
N ILE A 372 15.26 11.96 -18.51
CA ILE A 372 16.36 11.36 -19.28
C ILE A 372 16.52 12.08 -20.63
N ALA A 373 15.42 12.34 -21.34
CA ALA A 373 15.43 13.07 -22.60
C ALA A 373 15.98 14.50 -22.42
N ALA A 374 15.55 15.21 -21.37
CA ALA A 374 16.06 16.54 -21.05
C ALA A 374 17.56 16.52 -20.72
N GLN A 375 18.04 15.55 -19.93
CA GLN A 375 19.46 15.44 -19.60
C GLN A 375 20.33 15.08 -20.81
N LYS A 376 19.83 14.27 -21.74
CA LYS A 376 20.53 13.99 -23.01
C LYS A 376 20.69 15.25 -23.87
N LEU A 377 19.68 16.11 -23.91
CA LEU A 377 19.77 17.39 -24.62
C LEU A 377 20.79 18.32 -23.98
N ILE A 378 20.84 18.38 -22.65
CA ILE A 378 21.79 19.21 -21.89
C ILE A 378 23.23 18.70 -22.07
N LYS A 379 23.44 17.38 -21.95
CA LYS A 379 24.77 16.76 -22.08
C LYS A 379 25.30 16.73 -23.52
N GLY A 380 24.41 16.66 -24.51
CA GLY A 380 24.79 16.45 -25.90
C GLY A 380 25.33 15.04 -26.17
N ALA A 381 25.93 14.84 -27.33
CA ALA A 381 26.49 13.56 -27.73
C ALA A 381 27.77 13.24 -26.92
N PRO A 382 27.91 12.02 -26.37
CA PRO A 382 29.09 11.66 -25.62
C PRO A 382 30.33 11.63 -26.51
N THR A 383 31.43 12.17 -25.99
CA THR A 383 32.75 12.09 -26.63
C THR A 383 33.31 10.67 -26.58
N PHE A 384 34.26 10.38 -27.46
CA PHE A 384 34.95 9.08 -27.47
C PHE A 384 35.57 8.71 -26.12
N VAL A 385 36.15 9.70 -25.42
CA VAL A 385 36.75 9.51 -24.09
C VAL A 385 35.71 9.16 -23.03
N GLU A 386 34.52 9.77 -23.09
CA GLU A 386 33.42 9.44 -22.17
C GLU A 386 32.81 8.07 -22.43
N VAL A 387 32.91 7.55 -23.65
CA VAL A 387 32.50 6.18 -23.97
C VAL A 387 33.52 5.18 -23.42
N ILE A 388 34.82 5.49 -23.50
CA ILE A 388 35.87 4.65 -22.93
C ILE A 388 35.70 4.54 -21.41
N GLY A 389 35.69 3.30 -20.90
CA GLY A 389 35.60 3.01 -19.47
C GLY A 389 34.23 3.25 -18.83
N ARG A 390 33.19 3.63 -19.60
CA ARG A 390 31.83 3.85 -19.08
C ARG A 390 31.30 2.62 -18.34
N ASP A 391 31.46 1.44 -18.92
CA ASP A 391 31.01 0.19 -18.32
C ASP A 391 31.66 -0.05 -16.95
N GLU A 392 32.92 0.30 -16.78
CA GLU A 392 33.62 0.18 -15.50
C GLU A 392 33.10 1.17 -14.46
N ARG A 393 32.83 2.42 -14.88
CA ARG A 393 32.23 3.44 -14.02
C ARG A 393 30.81 3.05 -13.60
N ILE A 394 29.98 2.54 -14.52
CA ILE A 394 28.65 2.00 -14.22
C ILE A 394 28.76 0.83 -13.22
N ARG A 395 29.67 -0.12 -13.43
CA ARG A 395 29.91 -1.22 -12.48
C ARG A 395 30.32 -0.72 -11.10
N LYS A 396 31.16 0.31 -11.02
CA LYS A 396 31.56 0.93 -9.75
C LYS A 396 30.34 1.53 -9.02
N ARG A 397 29.47 2.24 -9.75
CA ARG A 397 28.25 2.85 -9.20
C ARG A 397 27.20 1.82 -8.76
N ILE A 398 27.10 0.70 -9.47
CA ILE A 398 26.26 -0.45 -9.05
C ILE A 398 26.81 -1.04 -7.74
N ARG A 399 28.12 -1.26 -7.64
CA ARG A 399 28.76 -1.81 -6.43
C ARG A 399 28.61 -0.89 -5.22
N SER A 400 28.60 0.42 -5.43
CA SER A 400 28.38 1.40 -4.36
C SER A 400 26.89 1.68 -4.07
N GLY A 401 25.96 0.88 -4.59
CA GLY A 401 24.53 1.02 -4.30
C GLY A 401 23.80 2.18 -5.00
N LYS A 402 24.51 3.12 -5.63
CA LYS A 402 23.93 4.33 -6.25
C LYS A 402 22.97 4.07 -7.40
N LEU A 403 23.07 2.89 -8.03
CA LEU A 403 22.20 2.44 -9.12
C LEU A 403 21.32 1.25 -8.71
N SER A 404 21.19 0.98 -7.41
CA SER A 404 20.43 -0.17 -6.89
C SER A 404 18.95 -0.14 -7.32
N PHE A 405 18.34 1.04 -7.32
CA PHE A 405 16.94 1.25 -7.69
C PHE A 405 16.63 0.87 -9.16
N LEU A 406 17.61 0.94 -10.07
CA LEU A 406 17.43 0.56 -11.49
C LEU A 406 17.07 -0.92 -11.66
N LYS A 407 17.36 -1.77 -10.67
CA LYS A 407 16.99 -3.19 -10.71
C LYS A 407 15.48 -3.40 -10.81
N ASN A 408 14.68 -2.41 -10.39
CA ASN A 408 13.24 -2.48 -10.30
C ASN A 408 12.51 -1.63 -11.36
N PHE A 409 13.24 -1.10 -12.34
CA PHE A 409 12.64 -0.46 -13.52
C PHE A 409 12.01 -1.52 -14.40
N GLU A 410 10.75 -1.33 -14.80
CA GLU A 410 10.12 -2.21 -15.78
C GLU A 410 10.78 -2.07 -17.16
N ASP A 411 11.05 -0.83 -17.58
CA ASP A 411 11.76 -0.54 -18.83
C ASP A 411 13.29 -0.64 -18.63
N GLN A 412 13.83 -1.80 -18.99
CA GLN A 412 15.27 -2.06 -18.94
C GLN A 412 16.07 -1.23 -19.96
N ALA A 413 15.46 -0.78 -21.06
CA ALA A 413 16.11 0.15 -21.98
C ALA A 413 16.26 1.51 -21.30
N LEU A 414 15.20 2.02 -20.69
CA LEU A 414 15.23 3.26 -19.93
C LEU A 414 16.25 3.23 -18.78
N ALA A 415 16.31 2.12 -18.04
CA ALA A 415 17.30 1.93 -16.98
C ALA A 415 18.74 2.00 -17.52
N LYS A 416 18.99 1.42 -18.70
CA LYS A 416 20.29 1.51 -19.38
C LYS A 416 20.61 2.93 -19.82
N GLU A 417 19.62 3.66 -20.35
CA GLU A 417 19.78 5.06 -20.72
C GLU A 417 20.15 5.92 -19.52
N TYR A 418 19.46 5.72 -18.39
CA TYR A 418 19.80 6.37 -17.13
C TYR A 418 21.24 6.08 -16.70
N ALA A 419 21.64 4.79 -16.70
CA ALA A 419 22.98 4.41 -16.28
C ALA A 419 24.06 5.11 -17.14
N ASN A 420 23.79 5.26 -18.44
CA ASN A 420 24.67 5.93 -19.39
C ASN A 420 24.76 7.46 -19.21
N LEU A 421 23.81 8.08 -18.51
CA LEU A 421 23.91 9.50 -18.17
C LEU A 421 25.01 9.77 -17.14
N GLU A 422 25.50 8.77 -16.41
CA GLU A 422 26.55 8.97 -15.39
C GLU A 422 26.19 10.04 -14.35
N MET A 423 24.89 10.13 -14.01
CA MET A 423 24.34 11.04 -12.99
C MET A 423 23.83 10.23 -11.81
N ASP A 424 24.30 10.56 -10.61
CA ASP A 424 23.86 9.94 -9.35
C ASP A 424 22.76 10.78 -8.70
N PRO A 425 21.74 10.16 -8.08
CA PRO A 425 20.85 10.89 -7.17
C PRO A 425 21.66 11.56 -6.04
N PRO A 426 21.19 12.69 -5.49
CA PRO A 426 21.77 13.25 -4.27
C PRO A 426 21.80 12.20 -3.15
N ASP A 427 22.87 12.17 -2.36
CA ASP A 427 23.05 11.12 -1.33
C ASP A 427 21.93 11.16 -0.28
N ASP A 428 21.43 12.35 0.07
CA ASP A 428 20.30 12.54 0.99
C ASP A 428 18.91 12.30 0.37
N CYS A 429 18.87 11.85 -0.89
CA CYS A 429 17.68 11.35 -1.56
C CYS A 429 17.66 9.81 -1.65
N LEU A 430 18.75 9.12 -1.31
CA LEU A 430 18.86 7.67 -1.47
C LEU A 430 18.24 6.92 -0.28
N LEU A 431 17.51 5.85 -0.59
CA LEU A 431 17.11 4.88 0.44
C LEU A 431 18.22 3.84 0.62
N ALA A 432 18.61 3.57 1.86
CA ALA A 432 19.53 2.50 2.27
C ALA A 432 19.03 1.12 1.80
N TYR A 433 17.73 0.88 1.98
CA TYR A 433 17.02 -0.28 1.48
C TYR A 433 16.06 0.11 0.36
N GLN A 434 16.09 -0.62 -0.77
CA GLN A 434 15.30 -0.33 -1.98
C GLN A 434 14.14 -1.31 -2.20
N GLY A 435 13.90 -2.22 -1.25
CA GLY A 435 12.99 -3.35 -1.38
C GLY A 435 13.73 -4.62 -1.78
N GLY A 436 13.17 -5.77 -1.37
CA GLY A 436 13.71 -7.08 -1.69
C GLY A 436 13.71 -7.31 -3.20
N ALA A 437 14.76 -7.96 -3.71
CA ALA A 437 14.72 -8.41 -5.09
C ALA A 437 13.72 -9.58 -5.19
N ASP A 438 12.84 -9.57 -6.19
CA ASP A 438 12.10 -10.78 -6.57
C ASP A 438 13.13 -11.88 -6.87
N PRO A 439 13.20 -12.95 -6.07
CA PRO A 439 14.19 -14.01 -6.27
C PRO A 439 13.95 -14.77 -7.57
N ALA A 440 12.79 -14.62 -8.21
CA ALA A 440 12.45 -15.33 -9.43
C ALA A 440 11.73 -14.40 -10.40
N ARG A 441 12.47 -13.71 -11.31
CA ARG A 441 11.93 -12.73 -12.29
C ARG A 441 11.05 -13.35 -13.38
N LEU A 442 10.15 -12.56 -13.97
CA LEU A 442 9.35 -12.98 -15.13
C LEU A 442 10.28 -13.41 -16.28
N GLY A 443 9.94 -14.49 -16.97
CA GLY A 443 10.71 -15.02 -18.08
C GLY A 443 11.95 -15.84 -17.70
N MET A 444 12.23 -16.03 -16.40
CA MET A 444 13.25 -16.96 -15.90
C MET A 444 12.70 -18.37 -15.81
N GLU A 445 13.55 -19.39 -15.97
CA GLU A 445 13.18 -20.79 -15.72
C GLU A 445 12.74 -20.94 -14.25
N GLY A 446 11.51 -21.41 -14.06
CA GLY A 446 10.91 -21.73 -12.78
C GLY A 446 11.65 -22.90 -12.15
N LYS A 447 12.32 -22.63 -11.03
CA LYS A 447 12.72 -23.64 -10.06
C LYS A 447 11.66 -23.70 -8.97
N GLU A 448 11.46 -24.87 -8.37
CA GLU A 448 10.69 -24.94 -7.13
C GLU A 448 11.35 -24.00 -6.12
N PRO A 449 10.60 -23.07 -5.49
CA PRO A 449 11.19 -22.15 -4.53
C PRO A 449 11.71 -22.96 -3.33
N VAL A 450 12.98 -22.78 -3.00
CA VAL A 450 13.62 -23.47 -1.88
C VAL A 450 12.95 -22.97 -0.59
N ALA A 451 12.37 -23.87 0.18
CA ALA A 451 11.94 -23.59 1.55
C ALA A 451 13.20 -23.30 2.39
N GLY A 452 13.47 -22.03 2.62
CA GLY A 452 14.43 -21.57 3.62
C GLY A 452 13.66 -21.06 4.83
N ASP A 453 14.03 -21.58 6.01
CA ASP A 453 13.61 -21.05 7.30
C ASP A 453 13.84 -19.52 7.32
N ASP A 454 12.82 -18.79 7.78
CA ASP A 454 12.81 -17.33 7.92
C ASP A 454 13.24 -16.56 6.65
N ALA A 455 12.49 -16.76 5.57
CA ALA A 455 12.44 -15.75 4.53
C ALA A 455 11.68 -14.52 5.07
N ASP A 456 12.42 -13.62 5.72
CA ASP A 456 12.03 -12.25 6.04
C ASP A 456 11.73 -11.49 4.71
N TRP A 457 10.52 -11.66 4.19
CA TRP A 457 9.99 -10.88 3.07
C TRP A 457 9.76 -9.43 3.48
#